data_AF-A0AAU2W8A1-F1
#
_entry.id   AF-A0AAU2W8A1-F1
#
_cell.length_a   1.000
_cell.length_b   1.000
_cell.length_c   1.000
_cell.angle_alpha   90.00
_cell.angle_beta   90.00
_cell.angle_gamma   90.00
#
_symmetry.space_group_name_H-M   'P 1'
#
loop_
_entity.id
_entity.type
_entity.pdbx_description
1 polymer ?
#
loop_
_entity_poly.entity_id
_entity_poly.type
_entity_poly.pdbx_seq_one_letter_code
_entity_poly.pdbx_strand_id
1 'polypeptide(L)'
;MSRLPDLGRQALDVSPSEVRLAREATVDLYRARSLAERILDPRVPAEDLGLNAATVDQLSADLLPGWYDEWALLEAEHWRQLRLHALEKLAGELIDAEQFAGAVTAAHTAAQADPLRESSQVSLIRAYLAEGNLVEALDHFERYAQRLRNELGLRPTQQLRQLVAELQQSHPGGGYLH
;
A
#
# COMPACT_ATOMS: atom_id res chain seq x y z
N MET A 1 2.07 0.89 -38.96
CA MET A 1 3.31 0.26 -38.45
C MET A 1 4.19 1.36 -37.84
N SER A 2 3.94 1.71 -36.58
CA SER A 2 4.67 2.78 -35.88
C SER A 2 6.07 2.28 -35.52
N ARG A 3 7.10 2.99 -35.98
CA ARG A 3 8.50 2.68 -35.67
C ARG A 3 8.77 3.14 -34.23
N LEU A 4 8.98 2.18 -33.31
CA LEU A 4 9.55 2.46 -32.00
C LEU A 4 10.94 3.12 -32.20
N PRO A 5 11.27 4.20 -31.46
CA PRO A 5 12.57 4.85 -31.54
C PRO A 5 13.70 3.89 -31.12
N ASP A 6 14.94 4.18 -31.52
CA ASP A 6 16.12 3.29 -31.43
C ASP A 6 16.36 2.67 -30.03
N LEU A 7 15.94 3.35 -28.96
CA LEU A 7 15.98 2.84 -27.58
C LEU A 7 15.12 1.56 -27.38
N GLY A 8 13.97 1.45 -28.05
CA GLY A 8 13.09 0.28 -27.95
C GLY A 8 13.66 -0.98 -28.61
N ARG A 9 14.58 -0.83 -29.57
CA ARG A 9 15.25 -1.97 -30.22
C ARG A 9 16.40 -2.53 -29.40
N GLN A 10 17.06 -1.70 -28.59
CA GLN A 10 18.10 -2.15 -27.67
C GLN A 10 17.52 -2.84 -26.42
N ALA A 11 16.22 -2.65 -26.15
CA ALA A 11 15.52 -3.28 -25.04
C ALA A 11 14.90 -4.65 -25.39
N LEU A 12 15.04 -5.13 -26.63
CA LEU A 12 14.43 -6.37 -27.11
C LEU A 12 15.46 -7.27 -27.79
N ASP A 13 15.57 -8.51 -27.33
CA ASP A 13 16.22 -9.58 -28.09
C ASP A 13 15.15 -10.27 -28.93
N VAL A 14 15.32 -10.22 -30.25
CA VAL A 14 14.39 -10.82 -31.21
C VAL A 14 15.08 -12.00 -31.89
N SER A 15 14.45 -13.18 -31.84
CA SER A 15 14.84 -14.36 -32.59
C SER A 15 13.73 -14.78 -33.56
N PRO A 16 13.98 -15.72 -34.50
CA PRO A 16 12.95 -16.18 -35.43
C PRO A 16 11.70 -16.77 -34.76
N SER A 17 11.77 -17.20 -33.50
CA SER A 17 10.68 -17.86 -32.78
C SER A 17 10.21 -17.14 -31.52
N GLU A 18 10.85 -16.06 -31.12
CA GLU A 18 10.55 -15.36 -29.87
C GLU A 18 10.96 -13.89 -29.92
N VAL A 19 10.23 -13.09 -29.15
CA VAL A 19 10.61 -11.72 -28.80
C VAL A 19 10.67 -11.68 -27.28
N ARG A 20 11.83 -11.29 -26.74
CA ARG A 20 12.04 -11.16 -25.30
C ARG A 20 12.65 -9.79 -25.00
N LEU A 21 12.54 -9.34 -23.76
CA LEU A 21 13.31 -8.19 -23.31
C LEU A 21 14.81 -8.55 -23.31
N ALA A 22 15.65 -7.59 -23.67
CA ALA A 22 17.09 -7.72 -23.58
C ALA A 22 17.49 -8.04 -22.13
N ARG A 23 18.57 -8.80 -21.94
CA ARG A 23 19.02 -9.21 -20.59
C ARG A 23 19.32 -8.04 -19.66
N GLU A 24 19.73 -6.92 -20.23
CA GLU A 24 20.08 -5.69 -19.53
C GLU A 24 18.87 -4.79 -19.27
N ALA A 25 17.70 -5.12 -19.84
CA ALA A 25 16.49 -4.34 -19.64
C ALA A 25 16.00 -4.45 -18.19
N THR A 26 15.83 -3.31 -17.53
CA THR A 26 15.30 -3.24 -16.17
C THR A 26 13.81 -3.02 -16.21
N VAL A 27 13.05 -3.89 -15.55
CA VAL A 27 11.61 -3.74 -15.35
C VAL A 27 11.36 -3.35 -13.89
N ASP A 28 10.77 -2.18 -13.70
CA ASP A 28 10.35 -1.63 -12.41
C ASP A 28 9.45 -2.60 -11.64
N LEU A 29 8.48 -3.22 -12.31
CA LEU A 29 7.57 -4.20 -11.71
C LEU A 29 8.32 -5.37 -11.08
N TYR A 30 9.38 -5.89 -11.72
CA TYR A 30 10.14 -7.01 -11.16
C TYR A 30 10.89 -6.62 -9.89
N ARG A 31 11.40 -5.38 -9.84
CA ARG A 31 12.04 -4.83 -8.63
C ARG A 31 11.00 -4.65 -7.51
N ALA A 32 9.85 -4.05 -7.83
CA ALA A 32 8.77 -3.83 -6.89
C ALA A 32 8.21 -5.14 -6.33
N ARG A 33 8.00 -6.16 -7.18
CA ARG A 33 7.55 -7.50 -6.79
C ARG A 33 8.57 -8.19 -5.88
N SER A 34 9.84 -8.18 -6.25
CA SER A 34 10.90 -8.77 -5.42
C SER A 34 11.02 -8.07 -4.06
N LEU A 35 10.87 -6.74 -4.02
CA LEU A 35 10.86 -5.98 -2.78
C LEU A 35 9.65 -6.33 -1.90
N ALA A 36 8.46 -6.42 -2.48
CA ALA A 36 7.24 -6.83 -1.76
C ALA A 36 7.38 -8.24 -1.18
N GLU A 37 7.89 -9.19 -1.95
CA GLU A 37 8.16 -10.56 -1.49
C GLU A 37 9.16 -10.60 -0.35
N ARG A 38 10.25 -9.82 -0.42
CA ARG A 38 11.24 -9.70 0.66
C ARG A 38 10.64 -9.09 1.93
N ILE A 39 9.81 -8.06 1.80
CA ILE A 39 9.10 -7.48 2.95
C ILE A 39 8.23 -8.54 3.60
N LEU A 40 7.51 -9.33 2.80
CA LEU A 40 6.59 -10.35 3.32
C LEU A 40 7.28 -11.59 3.88
N ASP A 41 8.51 -11.90 3.47
CA ASP A 41 9.25 -13.07 3.97
C ASP A 41 9.61 -12.91 5.47
N PRO A 42 9.06 -13.74 6.37
CA PRO A 42 9.36 -13.66 7.80
C PRO A 42 10.81 -14.04 8.14
N ARG A 43 11.56 -14.60 7.19
CA ARG A 43 12.98 -14.95 7.37
C ARG A 43 13.91 -13.77 7.15
N VAL A 44 13.42 -12.69 6.55
CA VAL A 44 14.22 -11.48 6.28
C VAL A 44 13.94 -10.46 7.38
N PRO A 45 14.92 -10.15 8.24
CA PRO A 45 14.80 -9.10 9.25
C PRO A 45 14.51 -7.73 8.62
N ALA A 46 13.72 -6.90 9.31
CA ALA A 46 13.37 -5.56 8.82
C ALA A 46 14.59 -4.65 8.59
N GLU A 47 15.60 -4.80 9.44
CA GLU A 47 16.92 -4.14 9.34
C GLU A 47 17.64 -4.42 8.02
N ASP A 48 17.46 -5.60 7.42
CA ASP A 48 18.09 -6.01 6.15
C ASP A 48 17.35 -5.47 4.91
N LEU A 49 16.17 -4.90 5.10
CA LEU A 49 15.35 -4.38 4.00
C LEU A 49 15.67 -2.92 3.66
N GLY A 50 16.37 -2.19 4.53
CA GLY A 50 16.71 -0.78 4.32
C GLY A 50 15.47 0.09 4.12
N LEU A 51 14.42 -0.17 4.92
CA LEU A 51 13.10 0.45 4.79
C LEU A 51 13.19 1.96 4.92
N ASN A 52 12.73 2.68 3.90
CA ASN A 52 12.67 4.14 3.89
C ASN A 52 11.54 4.63 2.99
N ALA A 53 11.38 5.94 2.84
CA ALA A 53 10.35 6.53 1.98
C ALA A 53 10.41 6.03 0.52
N ALA A 54 11.62 5.80 -0.03
CA ALA A 54 11.78 5.28 -1.39
C ALA A 54 11.35 3.81 -1.54
N THR A 55 11.20 3.06 -0.44
CA THR A 55 10.56 1.74 -0.44
C THR A 55 9.06 1.88 -0.74
N VAL A 56 8.40 2.89 -0.19
CA VAL A 56 6.97 3.14 -0.42
C VAL A 56 6.73 3.53 -1.88
N ASP A 57 7.56 4.42 -2.43
CA ASP A 57 7.45 4.86 -3.84
C ASP A 57 7.48 3.69 -4.83
N GLN A 58 8.35 2.71 -4.59
CA GLN A 58 8.45 1.51 -5.44
C GLN A 58 7.20 0.62 -5.40
N LEU A 59 6.42 0.68 -4.32
CA LEU A 59 5.19 -0.10 -4.15
C LEU A 59 3.93 0.69 -4.52
N SER A 60 4.05 1.97 -4.86
CA SER A 60 2.90 2.87 -5.02
C SER A 60 2.21 2.79 -6.39
N ALA A 61 2.91 2.30 -7.42
CA ALA A 61 2.42 2.33 -8.79
C ALA A 61 1.42 1.21 -9.12
N ASP A 62 0.34 1.57 -9.83
CA ASP A 62 -0.58 0.62 -10.46
C ASP A 62 0.09 -0.08 -11.65
N LEU A 63 -0.24 -1.35 -11.88
CA LEU A 63 0.25 -2.09 -13.03
C LEU A 63 -0.63 -1.82 -14.26
N LEU A 64 -0.01 -1.31 -15.33
CA LEU A 64 -0.63 -1.11 -16.66
C LEU A 64 -2.00 -0.39 -16.61
N PRO A 65 -2.09 0.80 -16.01
CA PRO A 65 -3.34 1.55 -15.98
C PRO A 65 -3.86 1.83 -17.39
N GLY A 66 -5.14 1.58 -17.64
CA GLY A 66 -5.79 1.78 -18.93
C GLY A 66 -5.69 0.61 -19.91
N TRP A 67 -5.07 -0.50 -19.50
CA TRP A 67 -5.10 -1.76 -20.25
C TRP A 67 -6.28 -2.63 -19.80
N TYR A 68 -7.02 -3.18 -20.76
CA TYR A 68 -8.25 -3.95 -20.50
C TYR A 68 -8.17 -5.40 -20.99
N ASP A 69 -7.01 -5.85 -21.44
CA ASP A 69 -6.81 -7.27 -21.78
C ASP A 69 -6.94 -8.14 -20.53
N GLU A 70 -7.60 -9.30 -20.64
CA GLU A 70 -7.88 -10.18 -19.50
C GLU A 70 -6.60 -10.57 -18.73
N TRP A 71 -5.51 -10.85 -19.44
CA TRP A 71 -4.22 -11.19 -18.83
C TRP A 71 -3.65 -10.01 -18.03
N ALA A 72 -3.84 -8.78 -18.50
CA ALA A 72 -3.31 -7.58 -17.85
C ALA A 72 -4.13 -7.24 -16.60
N LEU A 73 -5.45 -7.40 -16.65
CA LEU A 73 -6.34 -7.22 -15.50
C LEU A 73 -6.02 -8.23 -14.39
N LEU A 74 -5.79 -9.49 -14.74
CA LEU A 74 -5.41 -10.52 -13.78
C LEU A 74 -4.06 -10.21 -13.11
N GLU A 75 -3.05 -9.85 -13.89
CA GLU A 75 -1.74 -9.48 -13.34
C GLU A 75 -1.81 -8.21 -12.50
N ALA A 76 -2.62 -7.22 -12.89
CA ALA A 76 -2.83 -6.01 -12.12
C ALA A 76 -3.48 -6.32 -10.76
N GLU A 77 -4.46 -7.21 -10.72
CA GLU A 77 -5.08 -7.65 -9.48
C GLU A 77 -4.10 -8.43 -8.59
N HIS A 78 -3.33 -9.36 -9.16
CA HIS A 78 -2.27 -10.06 -8.43
C HIS A 78 -1.25 -9.10 -7.83
N TRP A 79 -0.79 -8.13 -8.62
CA TRP A 79 0.12 -7.09 -8.15
C TRP A 79 -0.52 -6.23 -7.04
N ARG A 80 -1.77 -5.82 -7.22
CA ARG A 80 -2.50 -5.01 -6.26
C ARG A 80 -2.60 -5.71 -4.90
N GLN A 81 -2.95 -7.00 -4.87
CA GLN A 81 -3.00 -7.77 -3.62
C GLN A 81 -1.61 -7.86 -2.96
N LEU A 82 -0.58 -8.20 -3.74
CA LEU A 82 0.78 -8.33 -3.22
C LEU A 82 1.29 -7.02 -2.60
N ARG A 83 1.15 -5.90 -3.31
CA ARG A 83 1.62 -4.60 -2.82
C ARG A 83 0.84 -4.13 -1.59
N LEU A 84 -0.47 -4.39 -1.51
CA LEU A 84 -1.28 -4.03 -0.35
C LEU A 84 -0.77 -4.73 0.92
N HIS A 85 -0.53 -6.04 0.83
CA HIS A 85 0.04 -6.79 1.94
C HIS A 85 1.44 -6.30 2.33
N ALA A 86 2.29 -6.01 1.34
CA ALA A 86 3.64 -5.50 1.60
C ALA A 86 3.62 -4.11 2.27
N LEU A 87 2.76 -3.20 1.79
CA LEU A 87 2.60 -1.85 2.37
C LEU A 87 2.04 -1.90 3.80
N GLU A 88 1.06 -2.78 4.07
CA GLU A 88 0.52 -3.00 5.41
C GLU A 88 1.59 -3.51 6.38
N LYS A 89 2.41 -4.48 5.96
CA LYS A 89 3.53 -4.97 6.77
C LYS A 89 4.59 -3.89 6.96
N LEU A 90 4.97 -3.20 5.90
CA LEU A 90 5.93 -2.09 5.92
C LEU A 90 5.52 -1.00 6.92
N ALA A 91 4.24 -0.64 6.95
CA ALA A 91 3.74 0.33 7.93
C ALA A 91 3.95 -0.16 9.38
N GLY A 92 3.74 -1.45 9.65
CA GLY A 92 4.02 -2.04 10.96
C GLY A 92 5.50 -1.98 11.33
N GLU A 93 6.39 -2.42 10.44
CA GLU A 93 7.84 -2.38 10.68
C GLU A 93 8.35 -0.95 10.92
N LEU A 94 7.81 0.03 10.19
CA LEU A 94 8.15 1.45 10.37
C LEU A 94 7.63 2.03 11.69
N ILE A 95 6.49 1.57 12.19
CA ILE A 95 5.99 1.93 13.53
C ILE A 95 6.96 1.40 14.59
N ASP A 96 7.34 0.12 14.49
CA ASP A 96 8.24 -0.53 15.45
C ASP A 96 9.64 0.10 15.44
N ALA A 97 10.06 0.65 14.30
CA ALA A 97 11.30 1.42 14.15
C ALA A 97 11.19 2.92 14.50
N GLU A 98 10.05 3.38 15.03
CA GLU A 98 9.75 4.79 15.36
C GLU A 98 9.83 5.75 14.14
N GLN A 99 9.69 5.23 12.93
CA GLN A 99 9.71 5.98 11.66
C GLN A 99 8.28 6.36 11.22
N PHE A 100 7.58 7.13 12.07
CA PHE A 100 6.13 7.36 11.94
C PHE A 100 5.70 7.99 10.62
N ALA A 101 6.42 8.99 10.11
CA ALA A 101 6.08 9.62 8.83
C ALA A 101 6.11 8.63 7.65
N GLY A 102 7.07 7.70 7.67
CA GLY A 102 7.14 6.60 6.70
C GLY A 102 5.98 5.63 6.86
N ALA A 103 5.63 5.27 8.10
CA ALA A 103 4.50 4.39 8.38
C ALA A 103 3.17 4.98 7.89
N VAL A 104 2.92 6.27 8.12
CA VAL A 104 1.73 6.97 7.62
C VAL A 104 1.71 6.94 6.11
N THR A 105 2.84 7.21 5.46
CA THR A 105 2.94 7.20 3.98
C THR A 105 2.65 5.80 3.41
N ALA A 106 3.22 4.75 3.99
CA ALA A 106 3.00 3.37 3.57
C ALA A 106 1.52 2.94 3.74
N ALA A 107 0.96 3.18 4.93
CA ALA A 107 -0.42 2.82 5.22
C ALA A 107 -1.44 3.62 4.40
N HIS A 108 -1.16 4.91 4.18
CA HIS A 108 -1.99 5.76 3.33
C HIS A 108 -1.97 5.29 1.87
N THR A 109 -0.80 4.90 1.36
CA THR A 109 -0.67 4.32 0.01
C THR A 109 -1.51 3.05 -0.12
N ALA A 110 -1.49 2.16 0.89
CA ALA A 110 -2.34 0.98 0.91
C ALA A 110 -3.84 1.34 0.92
N ALA A 111 -4.24 2.28 1.78
CA ALA A 111 -5.63 2.72 1.90
C ALA A 111 -6.16 3.43 0.63
N GLN A 112 -5.29 4.05 -0.16
CA GLN A 112 -5.65 4.60 -1.47
C GLN A 112 -5.77 3.53 -2.55
N ALA A 113 -4.89 2.52 -2.52
CA ALA A 113 -4.91 1.40 -3.46
C ALA A 113 -6.12 0.48 -3.29
N ASP A 114 -6.69 0.40 -2.08
CA ASP A 114 -7.99 -0.23 -1.82
C ASP A 114 -8.79 0.53 -0.74
N PRO A 115 -9.63 1.49 -1.16
CA PRO A 115 -10.43 2.33 -0.26
C PRO A 115 -11.43 1.59 0.64
N LEU A 116 -11.77 0.34 0.32
CA LEU A 116 -12.76 -0.46 1.05
C LEU A 116 -12.12 -1.58 1.88
N ARG A 117 -10.82 -1.84 1.71
CA ARG A 117 -10.08 -2.84 2.49
C ARG A 117 -9.83 -2.38 3.91
N GLU A 118 -10.54 -2.99 4.85
CA GLU A 118 -10.48 -2.59 6.27
C GLU A 118 -9.08 -2.69 6.88
N SER A 119 -8.30 -3.72 6.53
CA SER A 119 -6.94 -3.88 7.09
C SER A 119 -6.03 -2.70 6.75
N SER A 120 -6.16 -2.12 5.56
CA SER A 120 -5.37 -0.96 5.16
C SER A 120 -5.79 0.29 5.94
N GLN A 121 -7.09 0.43 6.21
CA GLN A 121 -7.62 1.53 7.06
C GLN A 121 -7.14 1.36 8.51
N VAL A 122 -7.14 0.12 9.04
CA VAL A 122 -6.59 -0.19 10.38
C VAL A 122 -5.11 0.18 10.47
N SER A 123 -4.31 -0.16 9.45
CA SER A 123 -2.90 0.21 9.39
C SER A 123 -2.69 1.72 9.42
N LEU A 124 -3.52 2.49 8.70
CA LEU A 124 -3.40 3.95 8.68
C LEU A 124 -3.82 4.58 10.02
N ILE A 125 -4.88 4.08 10.64
CA ILE A 125 -5.28 4.50 11.98
C ILE A 125 -4.15 4.22 12.98
N ARG A 126 -3.53 3.04 12.94
CA ARG A 126 -2.39 2.71 13.81
C ARG A 126 -1.18 3.61 13.56
N ALA A 127 -0.89 3.95 12.31
CA ALA A 127 0.21 4.84 11.97
C ALA A 127 -0.01 6.26 12.51
N TYR A 128 -1.22 6.82 12.37
CA TYR A 128 -1.54 8.12 12.98
C TYR A 128 -1.41 8.09 14.50
N LEU A 129 -1.81 7.00 15.14
CA LEU A 129 -1.69 6.88 16.60
C LEU A 129 -0.24 6.76 17.07
N ALA A 130 0.60 6.03 16.33
CA ALA A 130 2.02 5.93 16.61
C ALA A 130 2.72 7.30 16.47
N GLU A 131 2.29 8.12 15.50
CA GLU A 131 2.74 9.50 15.34
C GLU A 131 2.23 10.45 16.45
N GLY A 132 1.28 10.01 17.29
CA GLY A 132 0.63 10.83 18.31
C GLY A 132 -0.54 11.67 17.78
N ASN A 133 -1.00 11.40 16.56
CA ASN A 133 -2.00 12.18 15.86
C ASN A 133 -3.41 11.58 16.00
N LEU A 134 -3.98 11.72 17.20
CA LEU A 134 -5.28 11.13 17.54
C LEU A 134 -6.45 11.69 16.71
N VAL A 135 -6.46 12.99 16.44
CA VAL A 135 -7.55 13.65 15.72
C VAL A 135 -7.68 13.06 14.32
N GLU A 136 -6.56 12.90 13.63
CA GLU A 136 -6.48 12.35 12.28
C GLU A 136 -6.91 10.87 12.25
N ALA A 137 -6.56 10.10 13.29
CA ALA A 137 -7.01 8.72 13.43
C ALA A 137 -8.54 8.60 13.55
N LEU A 138 -9.17 9.45 14.37
CA LEU A 138 -10.62 9.47 14.58
C LEU A 138 -11.36 9.94 13.33
N ASP A 139 -10.93 11.06 12.74
CA ASP A 139 -11.49 11.63 11.53
C ASP A 139 -11.36 10.67 10.33
N HIS A 140 -10.23 9.96 10.21
CA HIS A 140 -10.07 8.91 9.22
C HIS A 140 -11.06 7.75 9.41
N PHE A 141 -11.23 7.26 10.64
CA PHE A 141 -12.22 6.22 10.94
C PHE A 141 -13.65 6.65 10.57
N GLU A 142 -14.05 7.88 10.91
CA GLU A 142 -15.39 8.39 10.60
C GLU A 142 -15.65 8.45 9.09
N ARG A 143 -14.66 8.93 8.32
CA ARG A 143 -14.72 8.94 6.85
C ARG A 143 -14.83 7.55 6.27
N TYR A 144 -14.01 6.61 6.72
CA TYR A 144 -14.06 5.22 6.27
C TYR A 144 -15.43 4.59 6.60
N ALA A 145 -15.91 4.78 7.83
CA ALA A 145 -17.21 4.30 8.24
C ALA A 145 -18.33 4.87 7.37
N GLN A 146 -18.27 6.16 7.01
CA GLN A 146 -19.24 6.77 6.10
C GLN A 146 -19.15 6.21 4.68
N ARG A 147 -17.94 6.01 4.15
CA ARG A 147 -17.72 5.40 2.83
C ARG A 147 -18.31 4.00 2.75
N LEU A 148 -17.97 3.15 3.71
CA LEU A 148 -18.42 1.76 3.76
C LEU A 148 -19.96 1.66 3.86
N ARG A 149 -20.59 2.58 4.58
CA ARG A 149 -22.05 2.73 4.62
C ARG A 149 -22.63 3.11 3.27
N ASN A 150 -22.05 4.10 2.61
CA ASN A 150 -22.59 4.64 1.36
C ASN A 150 -22.44 3.66 0.20
N GLU A 151 -21.30 2.97 0.11
CA GLU A 151 -20.98 2.12 -1.03
C GLU A 151 -21.49 0.69 -0.87
N LEU A 152 -21.40 0.12 0.34
CA LEU A 152 -21.74 -1.29 0.59
C LEU A 152 -22.93 -1.48 1.54
N GLY A 153 -23.46 -0.42 2.16
CA GLY A 153 -24.46 -0.54 3.21
C GLY A 153 -23.93 -1.16 4.51
N LEU A 154 -22.63 -1.37 4.62
CA LEU A 154 -21.99 -2.07 5.73
C LEU A 154 -21.52 -1.10 6.83
N ARG A 155 -20.97 -1.65 7.90
CA ARG A 155 -20.31 -0.92 9.00
C ARG A 155 -18.93 -1.52 9.24
N PRO A 156 -17.97 -0.75 9.78
CA PRO A 156 -16.68 -1.31 10.20
C PRO A 156 -16.88 -2.47 11.16
N THR A 157 -15.95 -3.43 11.13
CA THR A 157 -16.01 -4.60 12.01
C THR A 157 -16.02 -4.19 13.48
N GLN A 158 -16.48 -5.13 14.33
CA GLN A 158 -16.47 -4.89 15.77
C GLN A 158 -15.07 -4.61 16.30
N GLN A 159 -14.05 -5.29 15.78
CA GLN A 159 -12.66 -5.11 16.19
C GLN A 159 -12.19 -3.68 15.94
N LEU A 160 -12.43 -3.13 14.75
CA LEU A 160 -12.05 -1.75 14.44
C LEU A 160 -12.85 -0.73 15.29
N ARG A 161 -14.14 -0.98 15.51
CA ARG A 161 -14.94 -0.10 16.40
C ARG A 161 -14.45 -0.11 17.85
N GLN A 162 -14.01 -1.27 18.35
CA GLN A 162 -13.44 -1.39 19.69
C GLN A 162 -12.12 -0.64 19.82
N LEU A 163 -11.21 -0.82 18.83
CA LEU A 163 -9.97 -0.06 18.74
C LEU A 163 -10.23 1.45 18.89
N VAL A 164 -11.19 1.99 18.14
CA VAL A 164 -11.50 3.43 18.18
C VAL A 164 -12.17 3.86 19.48
N ALA A 165 -13.06 3.03 20.04
CA ALA A 165 -13.73 3.33 21.30
C ALA A 165 -12.75 3.43 22.48
N GLU A 166 -11.70 2.60 22.50
CA GLU A 166 -10.64 2.63 23.51
C GLU A 166 -9.84 3.95 23.46
N LEU A 167 -9.62 4.49 22.26
CA LEU A 167 -8.90 5.76 22.05
C LEU A 167 -9.68 6.95 22.61
N GLN A 168 -11.00 6.98 22.37
CA GLN A 168 -11.90 8.01 22.88
C GLN A 168 -12.01 7.98 24.41
N GLN A 169 -11.95 6.79 25.00
CA GLN A 169 -11.97 6.61 26.46
C GLN A 169 -10.65 7.01 27.13
N SER A 170 -9.53 6.81 26.44
CA SER A 170 -8.20 7.19 26.92
C SER A 170 -7.96 8.70 26.90
N HIS A 171 -8.78 9.45 26.16
CA HIS A 171 -8.74 10.92 26.06
C HIS A 171 -10.09 11.56 26.39
N PRO A 172 -10.55 11.55 27.66
CA PRO A 172 -11.71 12.31 28.07
C PRO A 172 -11.36 13.81 28.10
N GLY A 173 -11.38 14.47 26.93
CA GLY A 173 -10.73 15.77 26.76
C GLY A 173 -11.31 16.66 25.67
N GLY A 174 -12.63 16.71 25.52
CA GLY A 174 -13.35 17.73 24.75
C GLY A 174 -14.57 18.30 25.49
N GLY A 175 -14.68 18.04 26.80
CA GLY A 175 -15.69 18.66 27.65
C GLY A 175 -15.13 19.90 28.34
N TYR A 176 -15.29 21.07 27.72
CA TYR A 176 -15.41 22.33 28.44
C TYR A 176 -16.58 23.14 27.89
N LEU A 177 -17.64 23.17 28.70
CA LEU A 177 -18.57 24.28 28.97
C LEU A 177 -18.23 25.62 28.28
N HIS A 178 -19.12 26.20 27.47
CA HIS A 178 -20.23 27.03 27.94
C HIS A 178 -21.25 27.32 26.83
#